data_AF-A0A1G7SK19-F1
#
_entry.id   AF-A0A1G7SK19-F1
#
_cell.length_a   1.000
_cell.length_b   1.000
_cell.length_c   1.000
_cell.angle_alpha   90.00
_cell.angle_beta   90.00
_cell.angle_gamma   90.00
#
_symmetry.space_group_name_H-M   'P 1'
#
loop_
_entity.id
_entity.type
_entity.pdbx_description
1 polymer ?
#
loop_
_entity_poly.entity_id
_entity_poly.type
_entity_poly.pdbx_seq_one_letter_code
_entity_poly.pdbx_strand_id
1 'polypeptide(L)'
;MTDFVASNGIPVHIHEEESGAIRLFTSMPDGTYPTQAAAGDDVQALREFFRAEEDERLGRWRWPYEGNRHIVVYPIQQNPDRVLVIDEAAGTASYRDRGEQDDRFKTAETEAAAAYFDAHPESKPWHDAKIGEVWILTIDGDESPVAFRPGLASHMDGRRADVDHATAGRRIWPEDAS
;
A
#
# COMPACT_ATOMS: atom_id res chain seq x y z
N MET A 1 8.08 37.30 8.82
CA MET A 1 7.14 37.01 7.71
C MET A 1 6.59 35.62 7.98
N THR A 2 5.28 35.42 7.86
CA THR A 2 4.62 34.13 8.18
C THR A 2 4.55 33.28 6.92
N ASP A 3 4.99 32.02 7.01
CA ASP A 3 5.05 31.10 5.85
C ASP A 3 3.76 30.29 5.72
N PHE A 4 3.15 29.92 6.84
CA PHE A 4 1.92 29.13 6.89
C PHE A 4 1.10 29.52 8.12
N VAL A 5 -0.23 29.45 8.02
CA VAL A 5 -1.13 29.57 9.18
C VAL A 5 -1.89 28.26 9.30
N ALA A 6 -1.71 27.56 10.41
CA ALA A 6 -2.41 26.31 10.69
C ALA A 6 -3.92 26.55 10.79
N SER A 7 -4.72 25.51 10.58
CA SER A 7 -6.19 25.59 10.61
C SER A 7 -6.77 26.07 11.94
N ASN A 8 -5.99 25.96 13.03
CA ASN A 8 -6.31 26.50 14.35
C ASN A 8 -5.88 27.98 14.54
N GLY A 9 -5.43 28.66 13.48
CA GLY A 9 -5.03 30.06 13.48
C GLY A 9 -3.60 30.33 13.97
N ILE A 10 -2.82 29.29 14.28
CA ILE A 10 -1.44 29.46 14.76
C ILE A 10 -0.52 29.72 13.56
N PRO A 11 0.19 30.87 13.51
CA PRO A 11 1.20 31.13 12.50
C PRO A 11 2.42 30.22 12.72
N VAL A 12 2.91 29.65 11.63
CA VAL A 12 4.10 28.80 11.56
C VAL A 12 5.12 29.48 10.66
N HIS A 13 6.33 29.60 11.18
CA HIS A 13 7.51 30.07 10.47
C HIS A 13 8.43 28.88 10.22
N ILE A 14 8.88 28.74 8.99
CA ILE A 14 9.74 27.66 8.54
C ILE A 14 11.12 28.26 8.29
N HIS A 15 12.11 27.82 9.04
CA HIS A 15 13.50 28.23 8.83
C HIS A 15 14.29 27.03 8.33
N GLU A 16 14.79 27.12 7.11
CA GLU A 16 15.72 26.13 6.55
C GLU A 16 17.14 26.63 6.76
N GLU A 17 17.95 25.84 7.44
CA GLU A 17 19.37 26.14 7.63
C GLU A 17 20.20 25.74 6.39
N GLU A 18 21.39 26.31 6.23
CA GLU A 18 22.32 25.93 5.15
C GLU A 18 22.69 24.43 5.16
N SER A 19 22.50 23.75 6.30
CA SER A 19 22.67 22.31 6.49
C SER A 19 21.52 21.46 5.93
N GLY A 20 20.42 22.08 5.49
CA GLY A 20 19.17 21.40 5.11
C GLY A 20 18.26 21.08 6.30
N ALA A 21 18.64 21.45 7.53
CA ALA A 21 17.80 21.25 8.69
C ALA A 21 16.60 22.21 8.67
N ILE A 22 15.39 21.67 8.82
CA ILE A 22 14.16 22.44 8.91
C ILE A 22 13.83 22.68 10.38
N ARG A 23 13.61 23.94 10.75
CA ARG A 23 13.07 24.34 12.07
C ARG A 23 11.70 24.96 11.91
N LEU A 24 10.77 24.54 12.76
CA LEU A 24 9.44 25.12 12.84
C LEU A 24 9.35 26.00 14.09
N PHE A 25 8.99 27.26 13.89
CA PHE A 25 8.68 28.17 14.98
C PHE A 25 7.21 28.54 14.90
N THR A 26 6.46 28.30 15.98
CA THR A 26 5.14 28.90 16.15
C THR A 26 5.32 30.23 16.88
N SER A 27 4.47 31.21 16.59
CA SER A 27 4.44 32.44 17.39
C SER A 27 3.09 32.58 18.07
N MET A 28 3.11 32.92 19.35
CA MET A 28 1.91 33.28 20.09
C MET A 28 1.41 34.66 19.60
N PRO A 29 0.12 35.01 19.82
CA PRO A 29 -0.43 36.30 19.41
C PRO A 29 0.29 37.53 19.99
N ASP A 30 1.03 37.35 21.09
CA ASP A 30 1.84 38.40 21.73
C ASP A 30 3.26 38.53 21.14
N GLY A 31 3.58 37.77 20.09
CA GLY A 31 4.88 37.79 19.43
C GLY A 31 5.98 36.97 20.13
N THR A 32 5.64 36.22 21.18
CA THR A 32 6.59 35.31 21.83
C THR A 32 6.69 33.97 21.09
N TYR A 33 7.89 33.39 21.06
CA TYR A 33 8.14 32.06 20.51
C TYR A 33 8.13 31.04 21.66
N PRO A 34 7.40 29.93 21.58
CA PRO A 34 7.53 28.85 22.55
C PRO A 34 8.93 28.24 22.47
N THR A 35 9.46 27.87 23.62
CA THR A 35 10.83 27.38 23.83
C THR A 35 11.15 26.03 23.16
N GLN A 36 10.17 25.39 22.53
CA GLN A 36 10.32 24.09 21.86
C GLN A 36 10.15 24.27 20.35
N ALA A 37 11.27 24.29 19.64
CA ALA A 37 11.30 24.11 18.20
C ALA A 37 11.43 22.60 17.90
N ALA A 38 10.56 22.06 17.07
CA ALA A 38 10.85 20.80 16.39
C ALA A 38 11.90 21.10 15.30
N ALA A 39 12.97 20.32 15.26
CA ALA A 39 14.10 20.56 14.37
C ALA A 39 14.53 19.27 13.66
N GLY A 40 15.02 19.41 12.43
CA GLY A 40 15.69 18.34 11.70
C GLY A 40 14.81 17.09 11.50
N ASP A 41 15.37 15.94 11.88
CA ASP A 41 14.78 14.62 11.66
C ASP A 41 13.38 14.46 12.27
N ASP A 42 13.09 15.13 13.41
CA ASP A 42 11.77 15.07 14.06
C ASP A 42 10.68 15.71 13.17
N VAL A 43 11.02 16.81 12.48
CA VAL A 43 10.09 17.47 11.56
C VAL A 43 9.88 16.62 10.31
N GLN A 44 10.94 15.96 9.83
CA GLN A 44 10.83 15.05 8.69
C GLN A 44 9.98 13.84 9.03
N ALA A 45 10.20 13.21 10.19
CA ALA A 45 9.38 12.10 10.68
C ALA A 45 7.90 12.49 10.81
N LEU A 46 7.61 13.69 11.34
CA LEU A 46 6.23 14.19 11.41
C LEU A 46 5.62 14.41 10.03
N ARG A 47 6.38 14.94 9.06
CA ARG A 47 5.89 15.09 7.68
C ARG A 47 5.57 13.75 7.04
N GLU A 48 6.40 12.74 7.26
CA GLU A 48 6.16 11.38 6.76
C GLU A 48 4.96 10.74 7.44
N PHE A 49 4.80 10.94 8.76
CA PHE A 49 3.64 10.48 9.52
C PHE A 49 2.33 11.06 8.99
N PHE A 50 2.22 12.39 8.86
CA PHE A 50 1.00 13.02 8.34
C PHE A 50 0.73 12.66 6.88
N ARG A 51 1.78 12.42 6.09
CA ARG A 51 1.62 11.93 4.72
C ARG A 51 1.06 10.51 4.70
N ALA A 52 1.52 9.63 5.57
CA ALA A 52 0.99 8.28 5.70
C ALA A 52 -0.47 8.28 6.15
N GLU A 53 -0.84 9.12 7.13
CA GLU A 53 -2.25 9.28 7.56
C GLU A 53 -3.14 9.77 6.40
N GLU A 54 -2.66 10.71 5.61
CA GLU A 54 -3.41 11.22 4.45
C GLU A 54 -3.52 10.19 3.34
N ASP A 55 -2.45 9.43 3.08
CA ASP A 55 -2.45 8.34 2.11
C ASP A 55 -3.47 7.25 2.52
N GLU A 56 -3.49 6.87 3.80
CA GLU A 56 -4.48 5.94 4.37
C GLU A 56 -5.91 6.50 4.25
N ARG A 57 -6.13 7.77 4.63
CA ARG A 57 -7.43 8.44 4.57
C ARG A 57 -7.99 8.48 3.13
N LEU A 58 -7.12 8.66 2.14
CA LEU A 58 -7.47 8.67 0.73
C LEU A 58 -7.57 7.26 0.12
N GLY A 59 -7.17 6.22 0.86
CA GLY A 59 -7.11 4.85 0.36
C GLY A 59 -6.11 4.68 -0.78
N ARG A 60 -5.05 5.49 -0.82
CA ARG A 60 -3.99 5.39 -1.84
C ARG A 60 -2.76 4.76 -1.24
N TRP A 61 -2.05 4.00 -2.04
CA TRP A 61 -0.76 3.45 -1.69
C TRP A 61 0.35 4.29 -2.32
N ARG A 62 1.32 4.72 -1.51
CA ARG A 62 2.48 5.47 -1.99
C ARG A 62 3.66 4.54 -2.17
N TRP A 63 4.38 4.67 -3.28
CA TRP A 63 5.56 3.85 -3.49
C TRP A 63 6.64 4.17 -2.43
N PRO A 64 7.11 3.19 -1.64
CA PRO A 64 8.10 3.42 -0.59
C PRO A 64 9.51 3.83 -1.08
N TYR A 65 9.85 3.65 -2.36
CA TYR A 65 11.20 3.92 -2.86
C TYR A 65 11.44 5.43 -2.96
N GLU A 66 12.50 5.93 -2.32
CA GLU A 66 12.76 7.39 -2.17
C GLU A 66 12.76 8.15 -3.50
N GLY A 67 13.31 7.57 -4.56
CA GLY A 67 13.33 8.17 -5.89
C GLY A 67 11.95 8.33 -6.53
N ASN A 68 10.95 7.54 -6.09
CA ASN A 68 9.63 7.42 -6.70
C ASN A 68 8.49 7.73 -5.71
N ARG A 69 8.77 8.38 -4.57
CA ARG A 69 7.74 8.71 -3.56
C ARG A 69 6.64 9.66 -4.07
N HIS A 70 6.84 10.31 -5.21
CA HIS A 70 5.82 11.12 -5.89
C HIS A 70 4.80 10.27 -6.66
N ILE A 71 5.03 8.95 -6.79
CA ILE A 71 4.10 8.03 -7.43
C ILE A 71 3.17 7.42 -6.39
N VAL A 72 1.88 7.55 -6.65
CA VAL A 72 0.80 6.99 -5.82
C VAL A 72 -0.11 6.10 -6.66
N VAL A 73 -0.68 5.08 -6.02
CA VAL A 73 -1.52 4.08 -6.64
C VAL A 73 -2.87 4.07 -5.93
N TYR A 74 -3.95 4.20 -6.70
CA TYR A 74 -5.32 4.09 -6.21
C TYR A 74 -5.92 2.76 -6.68
N PRO A 75 -6.32 1.86 -5.77
CA PRO A 75 -7.11 0.70 -6.13
C PRO A 75 -8.48 1.11 -6.69
N ILE A 76 -8.91 0.46 -7.76
CA ILE A 76 -10.27 0.62 -8.27
C ILE A 76 -11.15 -0.39 -7.55
N GLN A 77 -12.02 0.08 -6.64
CA GLN A 77 -12.87 -0.82 -5.84
C GLN A 77 -13.75 -1.76 -6.68
N GLN A 78 -14.19 -1.32 -7.85
CA GLN A 78 -15.02 -2.15 -8.74
C GLN A 78 -14.21 -3.17 -9.56
N ASN A 79 -12.88 -3.04 -9.60
CA ASN A 79 -12.00 -3.93 -10.35
C ASN A 79 -10.65 -4.06 -9.61
N PRO A 80 -10.48 -5.08 -8.75
CA PRO A 80 -9.26 -5.28 -7.95
C PRO A 80 -8.03 -5.60 -8.80
N ASP A 81 -8.22 -5.98 -10.06
CA ASP A 81 -7.15 -6.17 -11.04
C ASP A 81 -6.76 -4.89 -11.73
N ARG A 82 -7.35 -3.75 -11.38
CA ARG A 82 -7.03 -2.48 -12.01
C ARG A 82 -6.71 -1.42 -10.98
N VAL A 83 -5.66 -0.67 -11.27
CA VAL A 83 -5.22 0.46 -10.46
C VAL A 83 -5.07 1.72 -11.30
N LEU A 84 -5.26 2.86 -10.67
CA LEU A 84 -4.89 4.16 -11.21
C LEU A 84 -3.56 4.57 -10.60
N VAL A 85 -2.53 4.68 -11.42
CA VAL A 85 -1.20 5.18 -11.02
C VAL A 85 -1.12 6.65 -11.37
N ILE A 86 -0.73 7.48 -10.41
CA ILE A 86 -0.55 8.92 -10.57
C ILE A 86 0.88 9.27 -10.20
N ASP A 87 1.56 9.99 -11.10
CA ASP A 87 2.81 10.67 -10.82
C ASP A 87 2.48 12.12 -10.42
N GLU A 88 2.58 12.42 -9.12
CA GLU A 88 2.29 13.75 -8.57
C GLU A 88 3.31 14.81 -9.03
N ALA A 89 4.53 14.42 -9.43
CA ALA A 89 5.57 15.33 -9.89
C ALA A 89 5.39 15.71 -11.37
N ALA A 90 5.06 14.73 -12.22
CA ALA A 90 4.81 14.94 -13.64
C ALA A 90 3.36 15.38 -13.94
N GLY A 91 2.44 15.20 -12.98
CA GLY A 91 1.01 15.46 -13.17
C GLY A 91 0.35 14.48 -14.15
N THR A 92 0.91 13.29 -14.31
CA THR A 92 0.40 12.25 -15.21
C THR A 92 -0.43 11.23 -14.44
N ALA A 93 -1.35 10.58 -15.15
CA ALA A 93 -2.19 9.52 -14.61
C ALA A 93 -2.37 8.42 -15.66
N SER A 94 -2.24 7.16 -15.25
CA SER A 94 -2.42 6.01 -16.13
C SER A 94 -3.14 4.88 -15.40
N TYR A 95 -4.02 4.19 -16.11
CA TYR A 95 -4.62 2.96 -15.63
C TYR A 95 -3.67 1.79 -15.93
N ARG A 96 -3.55 0.86 -14.99
CA ARG A 96 -2.76 -0.36 -15.14
C ARG A 96 -3.56 -1.55 -14.67
N ASP A 97 -3.56 -2.60 -15.50
CA ASP A 97 -4.21 -3.87 -15.20
C ASP A 97 -3.19 -4.90 -14.68
N ARG A 98 -3.63 -5.77 -13.78
CA ARG A 98 -2.86 -6.89 -13.24
C ARG A 98 -2.59 -7.85 -14.40
N GLY A 99 -1.31 -8.09 -14.69
CA GLY A 99 -0.87 -8.95 -15.79
C GLY A 99 -0.57 -8.22 -17.11
N GLU A 100 -0.89 -6.93 -17.23
CA GLU A 100 -0.44 -6.11 -18.36
C GLU A 100 0.96 -5.53 -18.07
N GLN A 101 1.97 -6.40 -18.14
CA GLN A 101 3.38 -6.01 -18.12
C GLN A 101 3.92 -6.07 -19.55
N ASP A 102 3.71 -5.03 -20.35
CA ASP A 102 4.45 -4.91 -21.61
C ASP A 102 5.89 -4.50 -21.30
N ASP A 103 6.77 -5.50 -21.22
CA ASP A 103 8.21 -5.34 -20.94
C ASP A 103 8.93 -4.40 -21.94
N ARG A 104 8.31 -4.08 -23.08
CA ARG A 104 8.89 -3.17 -24.08
C ARG A 104 8.84 -1.70 -23.64
N PHE A 105 8.02 -1.35 -22.64
CA PHE A 105 7.88 0.01 -22.12
C PHE A 105 7.83 0.00 -20.58
N LYS A 106 8.99 -0.25 -19.95
CA LYS A 106 9.17 -0.08 -18.50
C LYS A 106 9.18 1.41 -18.17
N THR A 107 8.02 1.92 -17.78
CA THR A 107 7.88 3.25 -17.18
C THR A 107 7.80 3.10 -15.67
N ALA A 108 8.10 4.18 -14.94
CA ALA A 108 7.99 4.17 -13.48
C ALA A 108 6.57 3.80 -13.05
N GLU A 109 5.53 4.19 -13.79
CA GLU A 109 4.15 3.83 -13.48
C GLU A 109 3.87 2.32 -13.63
N THR A 110 4.48 1.65 -14.61
CA THR A 110 4.38 0.19 -14.78
C THR A 110 5.00 -0.52 -13.59
N GLU A 111 6.18 -0.08 -13.17
CA GLU A 111 6.87 -0.64 -12.01
C GLU A 111 6.11 -0.35 -10.70
N ALA A 112 5.47 0.81 -10.58
CA ALA A 112 4.64 1.18 -9.43
C ALA A 112 3.43 0.27 -9.29
N ALA A 113 2.73 0.01 -10.40
CA ALA A 113 1.60 -0.90 -10.42
C ALA A 113 2.02 -2.32 -10.05
N ALA A 114 3.16 -2.80 -10.59
CA ALA A 114 3.70 -4.10 -10.23
C ALA A 114 4.03 -4.19 -8.73
N ALA A 115 4.76 -3.20 -8.20
CA ALA A 115 5.09 -3.14 -6.78
C ALA A 115 3.84 -3.06 -5.88
N TYR A 116 2.80 -2.33 -6.32
CA TYR A 116 1.52 -2.30 -5.64
C TYR A 116 0.88 -3.69 -5.59
N PHE A 117 0.80 -4.39 -6.72
CA PHE A 117 0.20 -5.72 -6.81
C PHE A 117 0.98 -6.79 -6.04
N ASP A 118 2.30 -6.67 -5.96
CA ASP A 118 3.16 -7.53 -5.14
C ASP A 118 2.94 -7.27 -3.64
N ALA A 119 2.78 -6.01 -3.25
CA ALA A 119 2.47 -5.62 -1.87
C ALA A 119 1.02 -5.94 -1.46
N HIS A 120 0.11 -6.09 -2.43
CA HIS A 120 -1.31 -6.38 -2.24
C HIS A 120 -1.70 -7.60 -3.08
N PRO A 121 -1.23 -8.81 -2.69
CA PRO A 121 -1.64 -10.03 -3.33
C PRO A 121 -3.18 -10.13 -3.27
N GLU A 122 -3.80 -10.48 -4.39
CA GLU A 122 -5.25 -10.68 -4.44
C GLU A 122 -5.67 -11.70 -3.37
N SER A 123 -6.77 -11.44 -2.67
CA SER A 123 -7.36 -12.45 -1.80
C SER A 123 -7.96 -13.53 -2.69
N LYS A 124 -7.21 -14.61 -2.88
CA LYS A 124 -7.65 -15.74 -3.70
C LYS A 124 -8.87 -16.36 -3.03
N PRO A 125 -9.84 -16.95 -3.76
CA PRO A 125 -11.07 -17.46 -3.17
C PRO A 125 -10.89 -18.45 -2.00
N TRP A 126 -9.75 -19.15 -1.97
CA TRP A 126 -9.38 -20.07 -0.90
C TRP A 126 -8.71 -19.41 0.32
N HIS A 127 -8.32 -18.13 0.26
CA HIS A 127 -7.88 -17.38 1.44
C HIS A 127 -9.04 -17.18 2.43
N ASP A 128 -10.27 -17.12 1.95
CA ASP A 128 -11.50 -17.08 2.76
C ASP A 128 -12.08 -18.48 3.06
N ALA A 129 -11.33 -19.56 2.77
CA ALA A 129 -11.81 -20.91 2.97
C ALA A 129 -12.09 -21.20 4.45
N LYS A 130 -13.26 -21.77 4.72
CA LYS A 130 -13.70 -22.08 6.08
C LYS A 130 -13.09 -23.38 6.56
N ILE A 131 -12.97 -23.53 7.89
CA ILE A 131 -12.60 -24.80 8.50
C ILE A 131 -13.57 -25.90 8.02
N GLY A 132 -13.02 -26.98 7.50
CA GLY A 132 -13.77 -28.11 6.94
C GLY A 132 -14.02 -28.03 5.43
N GLU A 133 -13.68 -26.92 4.77
CA GLU A 133 -13.73 -26.85 3.31
C GLU A 133 -12.54 -27.58 2.68
N VAL A 134 -12.78 -28.14 1.51
CA VAL A 134 -11.76 -28.78 0.69
C VAL A 134 -11.75 -28.12 -0.68
N TRP A 135 -10.56 -27.75 -1.14
CA TRP A 135 -10.31 -27.12 -2.41
C TRP A 135 -9.34 -27.96 -3.22
N ILE A 136 -9.46 -27.97 -4.55
CA ILE A 136 -8.37 -28.38 -5.42
C ILE A 136 -7.63 -27.11 -5.78
N LEU A 137 -6.37 -27.02 -5.35
CA LEU A 137 -5.47 -25.90 -5.62
C LEU A 137 -4.39 -26.34 -6.59
N THR A 138 -4.01 -25.47 -7.52
CA THR A 138 -2.83 -25.65 -8.38
C THR A 138 -1.63 -25.00 -7.70
N ILE A 139 -0.75 -25.79 -7.07
CA ILE A 139 0.44 -25.31 -6.35
C ILE A 139 1.66 -25.76 -7.14
N ASP A 140 2.55 -24.84 -7.51
CA ASP A 140 3.75 -25.12 -8.32
C ASP A 140 3.47 -25.88 -9.63
N GLY A 141 2.26 -25.71 -10.19
CA GLY A 141 1.81 -26.36 -11.43
C GLY A 141 1.06 -27.68 -11.24
N ASP A 142 1.01 -28.22 -10.02
CA ASP A 142 0.34 -29.48 -9.71
C ASP A 142 -1.00 -29.24 -9.00
N GLU A 143 -2.07 -29.89 -9.48
CA GLU A 143 -3.35 -29.89 -8.78
C GLU A 143 -3.30 -30.81 -7.55
N SER A 144 -3.60 -30.25 -6.38
CA SER A 144 -3.62 -30.96 -5.12
C SER A 144 -4.88 -30.65 -4.31
N PRO A 145 -5.56 -31.67 -3.74
CA PRO A 145 -6.63 -31.45 -2.78
C PRO A 145 -6.04 -30.94 -1.47
N VAL A 146 -6.54 -29.78 -1.02
CA VAL A 146 -6.15 -29.10 0.21
C VAL A 146 -7.37 -28.92 1.10
N ALA A 147 -7.26 -29.41 2.34
CA ALA A 147 -8.28 -29.25 3.36
C ALA A 147 -7.88 -28.16 4.36
N PHE A 148 -8.82 -27.27 4.68
CA PHE A 148 -8.63 -26.20 5.66
C PHE A 148 -9.05 -26.65 7.05
N ARG A 149 -8.13 -26.55 8.02
CA ARG A 149 -8.27 -26.99 9.42
C ARG A 149 -7.96 -25.84 10.37
N PRO A 150 -8.27 -25.94 11.68
CA PRO A 150 -7.93 -24.89 12.64
C PRO A 150 -6.42 -24.56 12.58
N GLY A 151 -6.10 -23.36 12.09
CA GLY A 151 -4.74 -22.84 12.02
C GLY A 151 -3.83 -23.41 10.92
N LEU A 152 -4.33 -24.25 10.00
CA LEU A 152 -3.50 -24.73 8.88
C LEU A 152 -4.31 -25.21 7.67
N ALA A 153 -3.69 -25.13 6.49
CA ALA A 153 -4.10 -25.85 5.28
C ALA A 153 -3.18 -27.06 5.08
N SER A 154 -3.74 -28.22 4.75
CA SER A 154 -2.97 -29.45 4.56
C SER A 154 -3.42 -30.22 3.33
N HIS A 155 -2.46 -30.83 2.64
CA HIS A 155 -2.71 -31.90 1.69
C HIS A 155 -3.42 -33.08 2.36
N MET A 156 -4.07 -33.92 1.56
CA MET A 156 -4.79 -35.10 2.07
C MET A 156 -3.89 -36.14 2.75
N ASP A 157 -2.58 -36.13 2.45
CA ASP A 157 -1.59 -36.98 3.12
C ASP A 157 -1.10 -36.43 4.48
N GLY A 158 -1.63 -35.27 4.91
CA GLY A 158 -1.32 -34.64 6.18
C GLY A 158 -0.15 -33.65 6.14
N ARG A 159 0.55 -33.49 5.01
CA ARG A 159 1.58 -32.45 4.86
C ARG A 159 0.94 -31.07 4.82
N ARG A 160 1.60 -30.06 5.39
CA ARG A 160 1.17 -28.66 5.28
C ARG A 160 1.23 -28.22 3.82
N ALA A 161 0.17 -27.60 3.33
CA ALA A 161 0.12 -27.02 2.00
C ALA A 161 0.60 -25.56 2.04
N ASP A 162 1.40 -25.18 1.04
CA ASP A 162 1.79 -23.79 0.81
C ASP A 162 0.77 -23.12 -0.12
N VAL A 163 -0.31 -22.63 0.48
CA VAL A 163 -1.45 -22.07 -0.28
C VAL A 163 -1.14 -20.70 -0.90
N ASP A 164 -0.06 -20.05 -0.46
CA ASP A 164 0.37 -18.76 -1.02
C ASP A 164 0.94 -18.94 -2.43
N HIS A 165 1.60 -20.08 -2.68
CA HIS A 165 2.08 -20.50 -4.00
C HIS A 165 0.99 -21.07 -4.92
N ALA A 166 -0.25 -21.20 -4.45
CA ALA A 166 -1.34 -21.67 -5.31
C ALA A 166 -1.67 -20.61 -6.39
N THR A 167 -1.78 -21.01 -7.66
CA THR A 167 -2.09 -20.09 -8.78
C THR A 167 -3.53 -20.18 -9.27
N ALA A 168 -4.22 -21.27 -8.95
CA ALA A 168 -5.62 -21.47 -9.23
C ALA A 168 -6.26 -22.34 -8.15
N GLY A 169 -7.59 -22.29 -8.04
CA GLY A 169 -8.29 -23.07 -7.03
C GLY A 169 -9.78 -23.15 -7.26
N ARG A 170 -10.36 -24.31 -6.98
CA ARG A 170 -11.82 -24.52 -6.96
C ARG A 170 -12.24 -25.27 -5.70
N ARG A 171 -13.34 -24.83 -5.08
CA ARG A 171 -13.94 -25.54 -3.96
C ARG A 171 -14.54 -26.85 -4.43
N ILE A 172 -14.31 -27.93 -3.68
CA ILE A 172 -14.90 -29.24 -3.94
C ILE A 172 -15.72 -29.77 -2.76
N TRP A 173 -15.56 -29.18 -1.57
CA TRP A 173 -16.40 -29.50 -0.42
C TRP A 173 -16.59 -28.27 0.51
N PRO A 174 -17.78 -28.04 1.09
CA PRO A 174 -19.03 -28.78 0.81
C PRO A 174 -19.44 -28.62 -0.67
N GLU A 175 -20.05 -29.67 -1.22
CA GLU A 175 -20.66 -29.57 -2.54
C GLU A 175 -21.72 -28.46 -2.48
N ASP A 176 -21.72 -27.54 -3.45
CA ASP A 176 -22.78 -26.54 -3.55
C ASP A 176 -24.09 -27.31 -3.76
N ALA A 177 -24.88 -27.44 -2.69
CA ALA A 177 -26.17 -28.08 -2.72
C ALA A 177 -27.11 -27.23 -3.59
N SER A 178 -27.14 -27.55 -4.89
CA SER A 178 -28.06 -27.01 -5.88
C SER A 178 -29.31 -27.87 -5.95
#